data_AF-A0A9X3J3D2-F1
#
_entry.id   AF-A0A9X3J3D2-F1
#
_cell.length_a   1.000
_cell.length_b   1.000
_cell.length_c   1.000
_cell.angle_alpha   90.00
_cell.angle_beta   90.00
_cell.angle_gamma   90.00
#
_symmetry.space_group_name_H-M   'P 1'
#
loop_
_entity.id
_entity.type
_entity.pdbx_description
1 polymer ?
#
loop_
_entity_poly.entity_id
_entity_poly.type
_entity_poly.pdbx_seq_one_letter_code
_entity_poly.pdbx_strand_id
1 'polypeptide(L)'
;MTGERTFYGFASDPAAKTITLGEHGEAPAEHVLSFEQPAPDVLELTGKLGEATIAARLRKIDLEHTELMTRGFRWISERPHNR
;
A
#
# COMPACT_ATOMS: atom_id res chain seq x y z
N MET A 1 -7.82 7.12 16.42
CA MET A 1 -6.56 6.39 16.60
C MET A 1 -5.53 7.06 15.72
N THR A 2 -4.64 7.86 16.31
CA THR A 2 -3.56 8.53 15.58
C THR A 2 -2.37 7.58 15.58
N GLY A 3 -2.34 6.65 14.62
CA GLY A 3 -1.21 5.73 14.47
C GLY A 3 -0.04 6.47 13.83
N GLU A 4 1.13 6.40 14.46
CA GLU A 4 2.37 6.85 13.86
C GLU A 4 2.67 5.99 12.61
N ARG A 5 3.07 6.63 11.52
CA ARG A 5 3.24 5.95 10.23
C ARG A 5 4.70 5.52 10.07
N THR A 6 4.95 4.23 10.22
CA THR A 6 6.28 3.66 10.00
C THR A 6 6.51 3.35 8.52
N PHE A 7 7.68 3.69 8.01
CA PHE A 7 8.10 3.38 6.64
C PHE A 7 9.09 2.22 6.65
N TYR A 8 8.89 1.29 5.70
CA TYR A 8 9.76 0.13 5.49
C TYR A 8 10.37 0.21 4.09
N GLY A 9 11.66 -0.08 3.99
CA GLY A 9 12.27 -0.47 2.72
C GLY A 9 11.77 -1.86 2.31
N PHE A 10 11.69 -2.15 1.02
CA PHE A 10 11.29 -3.46 0.54
C PHE A 10 12.25 -3.96 -0.54
N ALA A 11 12.51 -5.27 -0.53
CA ALA A 11 13.17 -6.00 -1.60
C ALA A 11 12.33 -7.23 -1.95
N SER A 12 12.22 -7.56 -3.23
CA SER A 12 11.47 -8.73 -3.70
C SER A 12 12.40 -9.72 -4.38
N ASP A 13 12.22 -11.01 -4.07
CA ASP A 13 12.77 -12.13 -4.83
C ASP A 13 11.61 -12.88 -5.52
N PRO A 14 11.40 -12.65 -6.82
CA PRO A 14 10.34 -13.32 -7.56
C PRO A 14 10.54 -14.83 -7.75
N ALA A 15 11.79 -15.30 -7.74
CA ALA A 15 12.09 -16.73 -7.89
C ALA A 15 11.76 -17.50 -6.62
N ALA A 16 12.08 -16.92 -5.45
CA ALA A 16 11.76 -17.47 -4.15
C ALA A 16 10.33 -17.19 -3.67
N LYS A 17 9.59 -16.32 -4.38
CA LYS A 17 8.25 -15.82 -3.97
C LYS A 17 8.25 -15.18 -2.58
N THR A 18 9.27 -14.37 -2.31
CA THR A 18 9.43 -13.68 -1.02
C THR A 18 9.59 -12.18 -1.17
N ILE A 19 9.08 -11.44 -0.19
CA ILE A 19 9.33 -10.01 0.02
C ILE A 19 10.01 -9.85 1.36
N THR A 20 11.14 -9.16 1.37
CA THR A 20 11.84 -8.76 2.58
C THR A 20 11.51 -7.31 2.88
N LEU A 21 11.00 -7.04 4.08
CA LEU A 21 10.77 -5.69 4.59
C LEU A 21 11.90 -5.34 5.58
N GLY A 22 12.54 -4.19 5.37
CA GLY A 22 13.57 -3.66 6.26
C GLY A 22 13.11 -2.36 6.91
N GLU A 23 13.34 -2.23 8.20
CA GLU A 23 13.05 -0.99 8.95
C GLU A 23 14.11 0.08 8.67
N HIS A 24 13.68 1.33 8.55
CA HIS A 24 14.60 2.45 8.30
C HIS A 24 15.12 3.01 9.63
N GLY A 25 16.41 2.82 9.93
CA GLY A 25 17.10 3.51 11.02
C GLY A 25 17.64 2.64 12.16
N GLU A 26 17.23 1.37 12.26
CA GLU A 26 17.79 0.39 13.20
C GLU A 26 18.29 -0.87 12.47
N ALA A 27 19.07 -1.70 13.18
CA ALA A 27 19.62 -2.95 12.64
C ALA A 27 18.52 -3.72 11.89
N PRO A 28 18.79 -4.23 10.67
CA PRO A 28 17.75 -4.71 9.77
C PRO A 28 17.05 -5.93 10.38
N ALA A 29 15.96 -5.69 11.10
CA ALA A 29 14.95 -6.71 11.30
C ALA A 29 14.37 -6.99 9.91
N GLU A 30 14.94 -7.98 9.23
CA GLU A 30 14.47 -8.43 7.93
C GLU A 30 13.21 -9.27 8.16
N HIS A 31 12.05 -8.68 7.87
CA HIS A 31 10.78 -9.40 7.92
C HIS A 31 10.56 -10.05 6.56
N VAL A 32 10.73 -11.37 6.50
CA VAL A 32 10.51 -12.14 5.27
C VAL A 32 9.05 -12.57 5.21
N LEU A 33 8.36 -12.12 4.18
CA LEU A 33 6.98 -12.47 3.85
C LEU A 33 6.96 -13.33 2.59
N SER A 34 6.13 -14.36 2.58
CA SER A 34 5.83 -15.12 1.36
C SER A 34 4.72 -14.43 0.59
N PHE A 35 4.78 -14.53 -0.73
CA PHE A 35 3.73 -13.99 -1.59
C PHE A 35 3.20 -15.01 -2.59
N GLU A 36 1.92 -14.90 -2.89
CA GLU A 36 1.26 -15.63 -3.96
C GLU A 36 0.47 -14.69 -4.86
N GLN A 37 0.37 -15.04 -6.15
CA GLN A 37 -0.38 -14.27 -7.13
C GLN A 37 -1.53 -15.13 -7.67
N PRO A 38 -2.68 -15.20 -6.96
CA PRO A 38 -3.81 -16.04 -7.38
C PRO A 38 -4.53 -15.51 -8.62
N ALA A 39 -4.39 -14.22 -8.93
CA ALA A 39 -4.95 -13.59 -10.13
C ALA A 39 -3.99 -12.50 -10.63
N PRO A 40 -4.09 -12.07 -11.91
CA PRO A 40 -3.16 -11.09 -12.49
C PRO A 40 -3.00 -9.80 -11.66
N ASP A 41 -4.08 -9.32 -11.06
CA ASP A 41 -4.09 -8.06 -10.29
C ASP A 41 -4.18 -8.25 -8.78
N VAL A 42 -4.00 -9.47 -8.28
CA VAL A 42 -4.12 -9.80 -6.85
C VAL A 42 -2.82 -10.41 -6.36
N LEU A 43 -2.27 -9.85 -5.30
CA LEU A 43 -1.11 -10.37 -4.58
C LEU A 43 -1.53 -10.65 -3.13
N GLU A 44 -1.31 -11.88 -2.67
CA GLU A 44 -1.52 -12.27 -1.27
C GLU A 44 -0.17 -12.34 -0.58
N LEU A 45 -0.04 -11.70 0.58
CA LEU A 45 1.15 -11.67 1.40
C LEU A 45 0.83 -12.32 2.74
N THR A 46 1.69 -13.26 3.14
CA THR A 46 1.58 -13.94 4.43
C THR A 46 2.95 -14.05 5.07
N GLY A 47 3.01 -13.83 6.38
CA GLY A 47 4.25 -14.03 7.12
C GLY A 47 4.21 -13.37 8.47
N LYS A 48 5.39 -13.16 9.05
CA LYS A 48 5.54 -12.49 10.33
C LYS A 48 6.09 -11.08 10.14
N LEU A 49 5.51 -10.15 10.89
CA LEU A 49 6.03 -8.80 11.06
C LEU A 49 6.27 -8.61 12.56
N GLY A 50 7.52 -8.79 12.98
CA GLY A 50 7.88 -8.97 14.39
C GLY A 50 7.23 -10.23 14.98
N GLU A 51 6.49 -10.08 16.09
CA GLU A 51 5.76 -11.19 16.71
C GLU A 51 4.37 -11.44 16.08
N ALA A 52 3.87 -10.49 15.29
CA ALA A 52 2.54 -10.58 14.68
C ALA A 52 2.57 -11.42 13.41
N THR A 53 1.55 -12.26 13.23
CA THR A 53 1.30 -12.92 11.93
C THR A 53 0.38 -12.03 11.11
N ILE A 54 0.78 -11.76 9.87
CA ILE A 54 0.02 -10.91 8.95
C ILE A 54 -0.46 -11.72 7.75
N ALA A 55 -1.66 -11.36 7.28
CA ALA A 55 -2.22 -11.79 6.01
C ALA A 55 -2.77 -10.54 5.32
N ALA A 56 -2.22 -10.19 4.16
CA ALA A 56 -2.60 -8.99 3.42
C ALA A 56 -2.93 -9.37 1.98
N ARG A 57 -4.01 -8.78 1.46
CA ARG A 57 -4.40 -8.91 0.05
C ARG A 57 -4.24 -7.55 -0.62
N LEU A 58 -3.28 -7.47 -1.53
CA LEU A 58 -2.99 -6.29 -2.32
C LEU A 58 -3.66 -6.42 -3.68
N ARG A 59 -4.20 -5.30 -4.18
CA ARG A 59 -4.76 -5.20 -5.52
C ARG A 59 -3.95 -4.20 -6.33
N LYS A 60 -3.53 -4.57 -7.52
CA LYS A 60 -2.95 -3.62 -8.46
C LYS A 60 -4.04 -2.62 -8.86
N ILE A 61 -3.75 -1.34 -8.69
CA ILE A 61 -4.60 -0.25 -9.19
C ILE A 61 -3.94 0.24 -10.47
N ASP A 62 -4.67 0.15 -11.58
CA ASP A 62 -4.25 0.71 -12.85
C ASP A 62 -4.38 2.24 -12.78
N LEU A 63 -3.25 2.93 -12.69
CA LEU A 63 -3.22 4.40 -12.63
C LEU A 63 -3.26 5.05 -14.02
N GLU A 64 -3.01 4.29 -15.09
CA GLU A 64 -2.99 4.80 -16.46
C GLU A 64 -4.42 4.87 -17.03
N HIS A 65 -5.28 3.94 -16.63
CA HIS A 65 -6.70 3.91 -17.00
C HIS A 65 -7.65 4.32 -15.87
N THR A 66 -7.14 4.81 -14.73
CA THR A 66 -7.98 5.54 -13.77
C THR A 66 -8.37 6.89 -14.36
N GLU A 67 -9.41 6.88 -15.18
CA GLU A 67 -10.17 8.05 -15.53
C GLU A 67 -10.51 8.84 -14.23
N LEU A 68 -10.08 10.11 -14.17
CA LEU A 68 -10.38 11.06 -13.08
C LEU A 68 -11.87 11.45 -13.07
N MET A 69 -12.79 10.48 -13.04
CA MET A 69 -14.23 10.71 -13.27
C MET A 69 -15.04 10.86 -11.98
N THR A 70 -14.44 10.68 -10.80
CA THR A 70 -15.21 10.63 -9.53
C THR A 70 -14.82 11.68 -8.51
N ARG A 71 -14.48 12.89 -8.94
CA ARG A 71 -14.81 14.12 -8.18
C ARG A 71 -15.10 15.24 -9.16
N GLY A 72 -16.37 15.41 -9.52
CA GLY A 72 -16.82 16.64 -10.15
C GLY A 72 -16.37 17.82 -9.28
N PHE A 73 -15.46 18.64 -9.81
CA PHE A 73 -15.13 19.92 -9.21
C PHE A 73 -16.41 20.75 -9.15
N ARG A 74 -17.02 20.82 -7.96
CA ARG A 74 -18.16 21.71 -7.71
C ARG A 74 -17.60 23.11 -7.51
N TRP A 75 -17.49 23.87 -8.60
CA TRP A 75 -17.28 25.31 -8.51
C TRP A 75 -18.52 25.93 -7.85
N ILE A 76 -18.48 26.14 -6.54
CA ILE A 76 -19.43 27.03 -5.87
C ILE A 76 -18.87 28.44 -6.06
N SER A 77 -19.38 29.15 -7.06
CA SER A 77 -19.25 30.61 -7.09
C SER A 77 -20.26 31.17 -6.10
N GLU A 78 -19.86 31.35 -4.84
CA GLU A 78 -20.61 32.21 -3.94
C GLU A 78 -20.51 33.62 -4.50
N ARG A 79 -21.60 34.11 -5.12
CA ARG A 79 -21.69 35.53 -5.46
C ARG A 79 -21.56 36.32 -4.15
N PRO A 80 -20.73 37.38 -4.08
CA PRO A 80 -20.70 38.21 -2.89
C PRO A 80 -22.10 38.81 -2.68
N HIS A 81 -22.64 38.60 -1.49
CA HIS A 81 -23.90 39.20 -1.06
C HIS A 81 -23.65 40.69 -0.80
N ASN A 82 -23.70 41.52 -1.85
CA ASN A 82 -23.86 42.95 -1.69
C ASN A 82 -25.34 43.23 -1.42
N ARG A 83 -25.67 43.50 -0.16
CA ARG A 83 -26.84 44.29 0.20
C ARG A 83 -26.49 45.25 1.32
#